data_AF-A0AAW0WA86-F1
#
_entry.id   AF-A0AAW0WA86-F1
#
_cell.length_a   1.000
_cell.length_b   1.000
_cell.length_c   1.000
_cell.angle_alpha   90.00
_cell.angle_beta   90.00
_cell.angle_gamma   90.00
#
_symmetry.space_group_name_H-M   'P 1'
#
loop_
_entity.id
_entity.type
_entity.pdbx_description
1 polymer ?
#
loop_
_entity_poly.entity_id
_entity_poly.type
_entity_poly.pdbx_seq_one_letter_code
_entity_poly.pdbx_strand_id
1 'polypeptide(L)'
;DHTTMAWLVAGRQMAHKSVFGFLFALLFIGVVVIIIVCFTAKYGKRDKEVTEPFWKTSVVFQVYPPSLYDAHPDGIGDITGIMSKADYLAELGVGAVWISPVYTSPMKDFGYDISDFTDINPIFGTMADFDELVSAFHQRGLKVIMDFVPNHTSDQHEWFQKSVAREDPYTDYYIWADSKGGTDNTTRQPPNNWLSVFRGSAWEWSEERQQFYYHQFLAEQPDLNYRNSIVREEMKNVLLFWINKGVDGFRVDAIKHLFEAEDLSLDEPVAADSGITDPDDYGYLNHTYTVDQPETFTVLHEWRQLLDLYTD
;
A
#
# COMPACT_ATOMS: atom_id res chain seq x y z
N ASP A 1 92.45 26.61 -33.02
CA ASP A 1 91.06 27.11 -33.00
C ASP A 1 90.25 26.25 -32.02
N HIS A 2 90.41 26.50 -30.72
CA HIS A 2 89.91 25.63 -29.64
C HIS A 2 88.51 26.02 -29.14
N THR A 3 88.00 27.16 -29.59
CA THR A 3 86.67 27.68 -29.28
C THR A 3 85.58 26.98 -30.06
N THR A 4 85.84 26.54 -31.30
CA THR A 4 84.84 25.96 -32.22
C THR A 4 84.40 24.53 -31.84
N MET A 5 85.30 23.74 -31.21
CA MET A 5 85.00 22.38 -30.72
C MET A 5 84.09 22.38 -29.47
N ALA A 6 84.20 23.39 -28.61
CA ALA A 6 83.39 23.48 -27.38
C ALA A 6 81.91 23.74 -27.68
N TRP A 7 81.60 24.54 -28.71
CA TRP A 7 80.22 24.83 -29.15
C TRP A 7 79.52 23.61 -29.77
N LEU A 8 80.25 22.77 -30.52
CA LEU A 8 79.70 21.55 -31.13
C LEU A 8 79.36 20.47 -30.09
N VAL A 9 80.16 20.33 -29.03
CA VAL A 9 79.90 19.38 -27.93
C VAL A 9 78.76 19.88 -27.03
N ALA A 10 78.73 21.18 -26.70
CA ALA A 10 77.66 21.79 -25.92
C ALA A 10 76.30 21.76 -26.66
N GLY A 11 76.30 22.00 -27.98
CA GLY A 11 75.11 21.90 -28.83
C GLY A 11 74.54 20.47 -28.91
N ARG A 12 75.40 19.45 -29.00
CA ARG A 12 74.97 18.03 -28.96
C ARG A 12 74.40 17.63 -27.60
N GLN A 13 74.98 18.10 -26.49
CA GLN A 13 74.44 17.84 -25.15
C GLN A 13 73.10 18.54 -24.91
N MET A 14 72.92 19.77 -25.41
CA MET A 14 71.62 20.48 -25.34
C MET A 14 70.55 19.83 -26.22
N ALA A 15 70.90 19.38 -27.42
CA ALA A 15 69.99 18.63 -28.30
C ALA A 15 69.56 17.29 -27.67
N HIS A 16 70.47 16.56 -27.03
CA HIS A 16 70.13 15.32 -26.32
C HIS A 16 69.20 15.57 -25.12
N LYS A 17 69.43 16.63 -24.33
CA LYS A 17 68.57 16.98 -23.19
C LYS A 17 67.17 17.41 -23.61
N SER A 18 67.05 18.14 -24.71
CA SER A 18 65.75 18.59 -25.25
C SER A 18 64.96 17.45 -25.89
N VAL A 19 65.62 16.56 -26.65
CA VAL A 19 64.98 15.35 -27.21
C VAL A 19 64.57 14.38 -26.10
N PHE A 20 65.39 14.19 -25.06
CA PHE A 20 65.05 13.34 -23.92
C PHE A 20 63.90 13.92 -23.09
N GLY A 21 63.87 15.24 -22.87
CA GLY A 21 62.75 15.92 -22.21
C GLY A 21 61.45 15.83 -23.00
N PHE A 22 61.52 15.92 -24.33
CA PHE A 22 60.36 15.77 -25.21
C PHE A 22 59.81 14.34 -25.22
N LEU A 23 60.70 13.33 -25.30
CA LEU A 23 60.33 11.92 -25.19
C LEU A 23 59.72 11.59 -23.81
N PHE A 24 60.27 12.14 -22.73
CA PHE A 24 59.75 11.95 -21.38
C PHE A 24 58.37 12.60 -21.20
N ALA A 25 58.16 13.80 -21.78
CA ALA A 25 56.85 14.46 -21.78
C ALA A 25 55.81 13.66 -22.56
N LEU A 26 56.17 13.10 -23.73
CA LEU A 26 55.28 12.23 -24.51
C LEU A 26 54.91 10.95 -23.76
N LEU A 27 55.88 10.35 -23.06
CA LEU A 27 55.66 9.14 -22.25
C LEU A 27 54.76 9.45 -21.04
N PHE A 28 54.97 10.58 -20.37
CA PHE A 28 54.15 11.04 -19.26
C PHE A 28 52.71 11.35 -19.69
N ILE A 29 52.53 12.03 -20.82
CA ILE A 29 51.21 12.28 -21.41
C ILE A 29 50.53 10.94 -21.77
N GLY A 30 51.27 10.01 -22.37
CA GLY A 30 50.76 8.67 -22.68
C GLY A 30 50.27 7.92 -21.44
N VAL A 31 51.04 7.95 -20.34
CA VAL A 31 50.66 7.33 -19.06
C VAL A 31 49.45 8.02 -18.44
N VAL A 32 49.38 9.36 -18.44
CA VAL A 32 48.23 10.11 -17.93
C VAL A 32 46.97 9.82 -18.76
N VAL A 33 47.08 9.76 -20.08
CA VAL A 33 45.96 9.39 -20.97
C VAL A 33 45.52 7.96 -20.70
N ILE A 34 46.44 7.00 -20.52
CA ILE A 34 46.09 5.62 -20.16
C ILE A 34 45.41 5.58 -18.79
N ILE A 35 45.90 6.32 -17.80
CA ILE A 35 45.25 6.39 -16.48
C ILE A 35 43.84 6.97 -16.61
N ILE A 36 43.67 8.08 -17.33
CA ILE A 36 42.35 8.70 -17.56
C ILE A 36 41.44 7.72 -18.31
N VAL A 37 41.91 7.07 -19.37
CA VAL A 37 41.15 6.07 -20.13
C VAL A 37 40.76 4.89 -19.24
N CYS A 38 41.68 4.36 -18.44
CA CYS A 38 41.40 3.29 -17.48
C CYS A 38 40.44 3.75 -16.38
N PHE A 39 40.53 4.99 -15.92
CA PHE A 39 39.59 5.56 -14.95
C PHE A 39 38.20 5.75 -15.57
N THR A 40 38.11 6.25 -16.80
CA THR A 40 36.84 6.36 -17.54
C THR A 40 36.32 5.01 -18.03
N ALA A 41 37.13 3.98 -18.18
CA ALA A 41 36.64 2.63 -18.48
C ALA A 41 36.16 1.92 -17.21
N LYS A 42 36.76 2.22 -16.05
CA LYS A 42 36.37 1.67 -14.74
C LYS A 42 35.21 2.43 -14.09
N TYR A 43 35.03 3.72 -14.41
CA TYR A 43 34.03 4.61 -13.81
C TYR A 43 33.16 5.39 -14.82
N GLY A 44 33.52 5.40 -16.10
CA GLY A 44 32.71 6.05 -17.14
C GLY A 44 31.57 5.13 -17.53
N LYS A 45 30.36 5.62 -17.23
CA LYS A 45 29.08 4.93 -17.40
C LYS A 45 29.06 3.57 -16.71
N ARG A 46 28.77 3.60 -15.40
CA ARG A 46 27.70 2.69 -14.96
C ARG A 46 26.52 3.04 -15.85
N ASP A 47 26.20 2.18 -16.81
CA ASP A 47 24.84 2.11 -17.30
C ASP A 47 23.95 2.15 -16.06
N LYS A 48 22.87 2.93 -16.07
CA LYS A 48 21.82 2.75 -15.06
C LYS A 48 21.48 1.27 -15.15
N GLU A 49 21.97 0.48 -14.21
CA GLU A 49 21.54 -0.89 -14.04
C GLU A 49 20.04 -0.73 -13.91
N VAL A 50 19.29 -1.19 -14.90
CA VAL A 50 17.84 -1.24 -14.80
C VAL A 50 17.61 -2.30 -13.73
N THR A 51 17.70 -1.88 -12.47
CA THR A 51 17.27 -2.67 -11.33
C THR A 51 15.79 -2.88 -11.59
N GLU A 52 15.43 -4.12 -11.91
CA GLU A 52 14.02 -4.50 -12.03
C GLU A 52 13.27 -3.95 -10.80
N PRO A 53 12.04 -3.44 -10.98
CA PRO A 53 11.25 -2.94 -9.86
C PRO A 53 11.22 -3.95 -8.72
N PHE A 54 11.39 -3.49 -7.47
CA PHE A 54 11.56 -4.37 -6.30
C PHE A 54 10.47 -5.45 -6.24
N TRP A 55 9.23 -5.09 -6.55
CA TRP A 55 8.06 -5.98 -6.50
C TRP A 55 8.13 -7.17 -7.47
N LYS A 56 9.02 -7.18 -8.47
CA LYS A 56 9.23 -8.34 -9.36
C LYS A 56 10.17 -9.39 -8.79
N THR A 57 11.06 -9.01 -7.88
CA THR A 57 12.20 -9.86 -7.47
C THR A 57 12.39 -9.98 -5.97
N SER A 58 11.78 -9.10 -5.17
CA SER A 58 11.93 -9.06 -3.72
C SER A 58 11.11 -10.14 -3.01
N VAL A 59 11.66 -10.65 -1.91
CA VAL A 59 10.88 -11.40 -0.92
C VAL A 59 10.04 -10.42 -0.12
N VAL A 60 8.73 -10.67 -0.04
CA VAL A 60 7.79 -9.91 0.79
C VAL A 60 7.59 -10.65 2.11
N PHE A 61 7.77 -9.95 3.22
CA PHE A 61 7.51 -10.48 4.57
C PHE A 61 6.27 -9.82 5.15
N GLN A 62 5.22 -10.60 5.40
CA GLN A 62 4.02 -10.09 6.06
C GLN A 62 4.21 -10.04 7.57
N VAL A 63 3.86 -8.91 8.17
CA VAL A 63 3.82 -8.67 9.60
C VAL A 63 2.36 -8.53 10.05
N TYR A 64 2.01 -9.30 11.07
CA TYR A 64 0.82 -9.06 11.88
C TYR A 64 1.26 -8.30 13.14
N PRO A 65 1.00 -6.98 13.22
CA PRO A 65 1.57 -6.09 14.24
C PRO A 65 1.47 -6.59 15.68
N PRO A 66 0.29 -7.00 16.20
CA PRO A 66 0.14 -7.31 17.62
C PRO A 66 0.92 -8.57 18.06
N SER A 67 1.50 -9.34 17.13
CA SER A 67 2.14 -10.62 17.44
C SER A 67 3.61 -10.71 17.03
N LEU A 68 4.21 -9.66 16.46
CA LEU A 68 5.61 -9.70 16.07
C LEU A 68 6.55 -9.43 17.25
N TYR A 69 6.44 -8.25 17.86
CA TYR A 69 7.31 -7.84 18.96
C TYR A 69 6.69 -6.68 19.74
N ASP A 70 6.55 -6.87 21.05
CA ASP A 70 6.15 -5.87 22.03
C ASP A 70 7.41 -5.11 22.48
N ALA A 71 7.49 -3.81 22.17
CA ALA A 71 8.56 -2.92 22.66
C ALA A 71 8.15 -2.16 23.93
N HIS A 72 6.85 -2.05 24.21
CA HIS A 72 6.26 -1.41 25.39
C HIS A 72 5.49 -2.45 26.20
N PRO A 73 5.99 -2.93 27.36
CA PRO A 73 5.60 -4.20 27.99
C PRO A 73 4.15 -4.25 28.49
N ASP A 74 3.19 -4.26 27.57
CA ASP A 74 1.74 -4.29 27.75
C ASP A 74 1.12 -5.57 27.13
N GLY A 75 1.93 -6.37 26.45
CA GLY A 75 1.56 -7.66 25.87
C GLY A 75 1.14 -7.61 24.41
N ILE A 76 1.21 -6.45 23.76
CA ILE A 76 0.79 -6.25 22.36
C ILE A 76 2.00 -5.77 21.53
N GLY A 77 2.21 -6.40 20.37
CA GLY A 77 3.24 -5.94 19.44
C GLY A 77 2.91 -4.57 18.83
N ASP A 78 3.93 -3.73 18.66
CA ASP A 78 3.77 -2.32 18.29
C ASP A 78 4.72 -1.89 17.15
N ILE A 79 4.52 -0.69 16.60
CA ILE A 79 5.30 -0.16 15.47
C ILE A 79 6.79 -0.05 15.81
N THR A 80 7.13 0.37 17.02
CA THR A 80 8.51 0.46 17.50
C THR A 80 9.15 -0.93 17.60
N GLY A 81 8.37 -1.93 17.98
CA GLY A 81 8.75 -3.33 17.98
C GLY A 81 9.04 -3.85 16.58
N ILE A 82 8.17 -3.55 15.61
CA ILE A 82 8.41 -3.86 14.19
C ILE A 82 9.68 -3.18 13.69
N MET A 83 9.84 -1.88 13.96
CA MET A 83 11.02 -1.09 13.59
C MET A 83 12.30 -1.70 14.16
N SER A 84 12.28 -2.19 15.40
CA SER A 84 13.44 -2.83 16.05
C SER A 84 13.94 -4.08 15.33
N LYS A 85 13.13 -4.70 14.46
CA LYS A 85 13.47 -5.88 13.66
C LYS A 85 14.00 -5.55 12.27
N ALA A 86 14.17 -4.27 11.92
CA ALA A 86 14.61 -3.88 10.58
C ALA A 86 15.95 -4.52 10.18
N ASP A 87 16.93 -4.58 11.09
CA ASP A 87 18.23 -5.25 10.82
C ASP A 87 18.06 -6.76 10.58
N TYR A 88 17.25 -7.42 11.40
CA TYR A 88 16.93 -8.85 11.24
C TYR A 88 16.25 -9.13 9.90
N LEU A 89 15.27 -8.31 9.50
CA LEU A 89 14.55 -8.46 8.24
C LEU A 89 15.48 -8.24 7.04
N ALA A 90 16.39 -7.26 7.11
CA ALA A 90 17.41 -7.04 6.09
C ALA A 90 18.40 -8.21 5.99
N GLU A 91 18.86 -8.75 7.13
CA GLU A 91 19.75 -9.92 7.16
C GLU A 91 19.10 -11.19 6.57
N LEU A 92 17.78 -11.34 6.73
CA LEU A 92 17.01 -12.41 6.08
C LEU A 92 16.92 -12.27 4.56
N GLY A 93 17.29 -11.11 3.99
CA GLY A 93 17.16 -10.82 2.56
C GLY A 93 15.73 -10.43 2.14
N VAL A 94 14.91 -9.96 3.09
CA VAL A 94 13.60 -9.36 2.79
C VAL A 94 13.83 -8.09 1.97
N GLY A 95 13.01 -7.87 0.94
CA GLY A 95 13.03 -6.64 0.16
C GLY A 95 11.85 -5.71 0.45
N ALA A 96 10.72 -6.26 0.90
CA ALA A 96 9.55 -5.50 1.30
C ALA A 96 8.86 -6.11 2.52
N VAL A 97 8.33 -5.26 3.38
CA VAL A 97 7.58 -5.65 4.56
C VAL A 97 6.14 -5.18 4.37
N TRP A 98 5.22 -6.13 4.31
CA TRP A 98 3.79 -5.85 4.30
C TRP A 98 3.27 -5.84 5.74
N ILE A 99 2.79 -4.69 6.18
CA ILE A 99 2.24 -4.49 7.52
C ILE A 99 0.72 -4.58 7.42
N SER A 100 0.12 -5.55 8.13
CA SER A 100 -1.34 -5.63 8.30
C SER A 100 -1.87 -4.33 8.94
N PRO A 101 -3.18 -4.02 8.89
CA PRO A 101 -3.69 -2.71 9.31
C PRO A 101 -3.20 -2.25 10.69
N VAL A 102 -2.70 -1.01 10.74
CA VAL A 102 -2.31 -0.30 11.98
C VAL A 102 -3.13 0.97 12.20
N TYR A 103 -4.18 1.16 11.40
CA TYR A 103 -5.05 2.33 11.46
C TYR A 103 -5.87 2.36 12.75
N THR A 104 -6.35 3.55 13.12
CA THR A 104 -7.31 3.67 14.22
C THR A 104 -8.54 2.80 13.95
N SER A 105 -8.84 1.93 14.90
CA SER A 105 -9.85 0.87 14.77
C SER A 105 -10.37 0.49 16.16
N PRO A 106 -11.69 0.19 16.30
CA PRO A 106 -12.25 -0.43 17.50
C PRO A 106 -11.80 -1.88 17.75
N MET A 107 -11.06 -2.49 16.83
CA MET A 107 -10.48 -3.83 16.91
C MET A 107 -11.51 -4.96 16.93
N LYS A 108 -12.69 -4.76 16.31
CA LYS A 108 -13.71 -5.82 16.12
C LYS A 108 -13.24 -6.89 15.14
N ASP A 109 -12.49 -6.47 14.13
CA ASP A 109 -11.83 -7.34 13.16
C ASP A 109 -10.32 -7.05 13.15
N PHE A 110 -9.75 -6.84 14.35
CA PHE A 110 -8.32 -6.69 14.58
C PHE A 110 -7.60 -5.69 13.66
N GLY A 111 -8.25 -4.57 13.33
CA GLY A 111 -7.67 -3.48 12.53
C GLY A 111 -8.30 -3.32 11.14
N TYR A 112 -9.10 -4.29 10.67
CA TYR A 112 -9.81 -4.17 9.39
C TYR A 112 -11.11 -3.34 9.52
N ASP A 113 -11.65 -3.17 10.72
CA ASP A 113 -12.73 -2.23 11.05
C ASP A 113 -12.16 -0.83 11.35
N ILE A 114 -11.86 -0.04 10.31
CA ILE A 114 -11.12 1.24 10.42
C ILE A 114 -12.05 2.42 10.76
N SER A 115 -11.77 3.16 11.83
CA SER A 115 -12.50 4.38 12.22
C SER A 115 -11.80 5.69 11.85
N ASP A 116 -10.50 5.66 11.53
CA ASP A 116 -9.75 6.75 10.87
C ASP A 116 -8.66 6.16 9.97
N PHE A 117 -8.78 6.37 8.65
CA PHE A 117 -7.84 5.87 7.65
C PHE A 117 -6.48 6.61 7.63
N THR A 118 -6.37 7.75 8.29
CA THR A 118 -5.21 8.65 8.22
C THR A 118 -4.49 8.83 9.54
N ASP A 119 -4.85 8.02 10.54
CA ASP A 119 -4.19 7.99 11.84
C ASP A 119 -3.75 6.56 12.22
N ILE A 120 -2.85 6.46 13.20
CA ILE A 120 -2.33 5.20 13.73
C ILE A 120 -3.10 4.84 15.00
N ASN A 121 -3.48 3.57 15.14
CA ASN A 121 -4.13 3.09 16.34
C ASN A 121 -3.22 3.30 17.56
N PRO A 122 -3.70 3.94 18.64
CA PRO A 122 -2.90 4.17 19.83
C PRO A 122 -2.33 2.89 20.48
N ILE A 123 -2.93 1.72 20.24
CA ILE A 123 -2.38 0.44 20.73
C ILE A 123 -1.07 0.05 20.03
N PHE A 124 -0.80 0.60 18.84
CA PHE A 124 0.40 0.29 18.06
C PHE A 124 1.45 1.40 18.10
N GLY A 125 1.08 2.60 18.55
CA GLY A 125 1.98 3.75 18.67
C GLY A 125 1.35 5.02 18.11
N THR A 126 2.19 5.87 17.52
CA THR A 126 1.80 7.19 16.99
C THR A 126 2.19 7.33 15.52
N MET A 127 1.66 8.36 14.87
CA MET A 127 2.10 8.75 13.53
C MET A 127 3.61 9.04 13.45
N ALA A 128 4.23 9.54 14.53
CA ALA A 128 5.66 9.79 14.57
C ALA A 128 6.46 8.47 14.56
N ASP A 129 6.01 7.46 15.30
CA ASP A 129 6.63 6.13 15.30
C ASP A 129 6.54 5.50 13.90
N PHE A 130 5.43 5.72 13.17
CA PHE A 130 5.29 5.27 11.79
C PHE A 130 6.28 5.99 10.85
N ASP A 131 6.41 7.31 10.94
CA ASP A 131 7.38 8.08 10.16
C ASP A 131 8.82 7.59 10.42
N GLU A 132 9.16 7.26 11.67
CA GLU A 132 10.44 6.67 12.05
C GLU A 132 10.63 5.25 11.47
N LEU A 133 9.60 4.41 11.51
CA LEU A 133 9.62 3.06 10.93
C LEU A 133 9.95 3.12 9.43
N VAL A 134 9.24 3.97 8.68
CA VAL A 134 9.44 4.11 7.22
C VAL A 134 10.89 4.52 6.94
N SER A 135 11.39 5.53 7.65
CA SER A 135 12.78 5.99 7.52
C SER A 135 13.79 4.88 7.85
N ALA A 136 13.58 4.15 8.95
CA ALA A 136 14.48 3.08 9.39
C ALA A 136 14.52 1.90 8.41
N PHE A 137 13.39 1.57 7.78
CA PHE A 137 13.28 0.53 6.77
C PHE A 137 13.96 0.95 5.47
N HIS A 138 13.69 2.17 4.99
CA HIS A 138 14.33 2.71 3.78
C HIS A 138 15.85 2.80 3.91
N GLN A 139 16.37 3.16 5.08
CA GLN A 139 17.83 3.17 5.35
C GLN A 139 18.50 1.79 5.20
N ARG A 140 17.72 0.71 5.30
CA ARG A 140 18.15 -0.68 5.14
C ARG A 140 17.77 -1.28 3.78
N GLY A 141 17.22 -0.47 2.89
CA GLY A 141 16.74 -0.91 1.59
C GLY A 141 15.45 -1.75 1.65
N LEU A 142 14.75 -1.75 2.79
CA LEU A 142 13.45 -2.40 2.95
C LEU A 142 12.35 -1.46 2.46
N LYS A 143 11.38 -2.02 1.73
CA LYS A 143 10.18 -1.33 1.27
C LYS A 143 9.02 -1.54 2.23
N VAL A 144 8.15 -0.55 2.38
CA VAL A 144 6.96 -0.61 3.26
C VAL A 144 5.72 -0.77 2.40
N ILE A 145 4.98 -1.85 2.60
CA ILE A 145 3.66 -2.08 2.00
C ILE A 145 2.62 -1.99 3.12
N MET A 146 1.60 -1.16 2.96
CA MET A 146 0.46 -1.12 3.88
C MET A 146 -0.70 -1.96 3.35
N ASP A 147 -1.48 -2.54 4.26
CA ASP A 147 -2.79 -3.06 3.91
C ASP A 147 -3.77 -1.90 3.67
N PHE A 148 -4.45 -1.89 2.54
CA PHE A 148 -5.46 -0.91 2.18
C PHE A 148 -6.81 -1.62 2.16
N VAL A 149 -7.74 -1.18 3.02
CA VAL A 149 -9.06 -1.79 3.20
C VAL A 149 -10.13 -0.86 2.61
N PRO A 150 -10.42 -0.95 1.30
CA PRO A 150 -11.28 0.01 0.64
C PRO A 150 -12.77 -0.24 0.86
N ASN A 151 -13.17 -1.46 1.16
CA ASN A 151 -14.56 -1.91 1.05
C ASN A 151 -15.51 -1.25 2.06
N HIS A 152 -15.06 -1.15 3.30
CA HIS A 152 -15.87 -0.75 4.44
C HIS A 152 -15.08 0.12 5.39
N THR A 153 -15.79 0.79 6.30
CA THR A 153 -15.21 1.43 7.49
C THR A 153 -15.71 0.71 8.73
N SER A 154 -15.26 1.10 9.91
CA SER A 154 -15.99 0.83 11.15
C SER A 154 -17.30 1.63 11.19
N ASP A 155 -18.31 1.07 11.84
CA ASP A 155 -19.53 1.78 12.25
C ASP A 155 -19.24 2.98 13.18
N GLN A 156 -18.07 3.04 13.84
CA GLN A 156 -17.64 4.19 14.64
C GLN A 156 -16.92 5.27 13.81
N HIS A 157 -16.71 5.06 12.51
CA HIS A 157 -16.11 6.08 11.66
C HIS A 157 -17.02 7.30 11.55
N GLU A 158 -16.44 8.50 11.57
CA GLU A 158 -17.18 9.77 11.44
C GLU A 158 -18.10 9.79 10.22
N TRP A 159 -17.68 9.20 9.09
CA TRP A 159 -18.48 9.11 7.88
C TRP A 159 -19.76 8.32 8.11
N PHE A 160 -19.70 7.18 8.81
CA PHE A 160 -20.89 6.37 9.09
C PHE A 160 -21.85 7.09 10.03
N GLN A 161 -21.33 7.71 11.10
CA GLN A 161 -22.14 8.47 12.05
C GLN A 161 -22.87 9.64 11.36
N LYS A 162 -22.17 10.40 10.52
CA LYS A 162 -22.76 11.46 9.71
C LYS A 162 -23.74 10.94 8.66
N SER A 163 -23.45 9.77 8.08
CA SER A 163 -24.38 9.10 7.18
C SER A 163 -25.66 8.71 7.93
N VAL A 164 -25.60 8.05 9.09
CA VAL A 164 -26.78 7.73 9.91
C VAL A 164 -27.65 8.95 10.16
N ALA A 165 -27.04 10.09 10.51
CA ALA A 165 -27.71 11.37 10.75
C ALA A 165 -28.17 12.11 9.47
N ARG A 166 -27.89 11.59 8.27
CA ARG A 166 -28.18 12.20 6.96
C ARG A 166 -27.54 13.59 6.81
N GLU A 167 -26.31 13.74 7.29
CA GLU A 167 -25.52 14.96 7.11
C GLU A 167 -24.85 14.95 5.73
N ASP A 168 -25.07 15.99 4.92
CA ASP A 168 -24.38 16.14 3.64
C ASP A 168 -22.90 16.49 3.83
N PRO A 169 -21.97 15.93 3.02
CA PRO A 169 -22.21 15.06 1.86
C PRO A 169 -22.28 13.55 2.18
N TYR A 170 -22.32 13.16 3.46
CA TYR A 170 -22.19 11.78 3.93
C TYR A 170 -23.46 10.93 3.82
N THR A 171 -24.60 11.54 3.51
CA THR A 171 -25.91 10.88 3.39
C THR A 171 -25.86 9.57 2.59
N ASP A 172 -25.11 9.54 1.48
CA ASP A 172 -24.97 8.40 0.57
C ASP A 172 -23.55 7.83 0.51
N TYR A 173 -22.75 8.01 1.57
CA TYR A 173 -21.41 7.39 1.67
C TYR A 173 -21.48 5.86 1.87
N TYR A 174 -22.60 5.35 2.36
CA TYR A 174 -22.86 3.93 2.60
C TYR A 174 -24.13 3.50 1.86
N ILE A 175 -24.31 2.19 1.74
CA ILE A 175 -25.45 1.61 1.04
C ILE A 175 -26.61 1.46 2.02
N TRP A 176 -27.66 2.25 1.80
CA TRP A 176 -28.88 2.26 2.62
C TRP A 176 -30.08 1.76 1.82
N ALA A 177 -30.93 0.96 2.44
CA ALA A 177 -32.15 0.43 1.83
C ALA A 177 -33.33 0.47 2.80
N ASP A 178 -34.52 0.72 2.25
CA ASP A 178 -35.76 0.64 3.01
C ASP A 178 -36.13 -0.83 3.29
N SER A 179 -36.87 -1.04 4.38
CA SER A 179 -37.48 -2.34 4.68
C SER A 179 -38.49 -2.74 3.60
N LYS A 180 -38.46 -4.00 3.16
CA LYS A 180 -39.50 -4.60 2.28
C LYS A 180 -40.86 -4.72 2.99
N GLY A 181 -40.86 -4.71 4.32
CA GLY A 181 -42.05 -4.83 5.18
C GLY A 181 -42.42 -3.51 5.85
N GLY A 182 -42.74 -3.56 7.15
CA GLY A 182 -42.91 -2.36 7.96
C GLY A 182 -41.60 -1.89 8.59
N THR A 183 -41.67 -0.83 9.39
CA THR A 183 -40.53 -0.33 10.19
C THR A 183 -40.55 -0.85 11.63
N ASP A 184 -41.60 -1.55 12.04
CA ASP A 184 -41.66 -2.18 13.35
C ASP A 184 -40.82 -3.47 13.36
N ASN A 185 -40.31 -3.84 14.54
CA ASN A 185 -39.42 -4.99 14.70
C ASN A 185 -40.08 -6.36 14.42
N THR A 186 -41.40 -6.42 14.25
CA THR A 186 -42.13 -7.66 13.92
C THR A 186 -42.40 -7.81 12.43
N THR A 187 -42.34 -6.71 11.67
CA THR A 187 -42.63 -6.67 10.24
C THR A 187 -41.44 -6.22 9.40
N ARG A 188 -40.36 -5.70 9.99
CA ARG A 188 -39.16 -5.29 9.25
C ARG A 188 -38.52 -6.48 8.53
N GLN A 189 -38.16 -6.29 7.27
CA GLN A 189 -37.54 -7.30 6.42
C GLN A 189 -36.43 -6.66 5.57
N PRO A 190 -35.25 -7.29 5.46
CA PRO A 190 -34.15 -6.78 4.63
C PRO A 190 -34.58 -6.68 3.15
N PRO A 191 -33.89 -5.85 2.36
CA PRO A 191 -34.26 -5.61 0.96
C PRO A 191 -34.04 -6.80 0.04
N ASN A 192 -33.27 -7.81 0.44
CA ASN A 192 -33.04 -9.05 -0.31
C ASN A 192 -32.47 -10.14 0.63
N ASN A 193 -32.11 -11.29 0.07
CA ASN A 193 -31.56 -12.45 0.79
C ASN A 193 -30.03 -12.46 0.92
N TRP A 194 -29.31 -11.37 0.64
CA TRP A 194 -27.85 -11.38 0.64
C TRP A 194 -27.27 -11.74 2.02
N LEU A 195 -26.19 -12.51 2.02
CA LEU A 195 -25.56 -13.04 3.22
C LEU A 195 -24.20 -12.41 3.49
N SER A 196 -23.91 -12.18 4.78
CA SER A 196 -22.59 -11.78 5.24
C SER A 196 -21.63 -12.96 5.13
N VAL A 197 -20.36 -12.67 4.81
CA VAL A 197 -19.26 -13.63 4.80
C VAL A 197 -19.13 -14.35 6.15
N PHE A 198 -19.46 -13.66 7.24
CA PHE A 198 -19.36 -14.19 8.60
C PHE A 198 -20.63 -14.86 9.12
N ARG A 199 -21.62 -15.12 8.24
CA ARG A 199 -22.91 -15.80 8.49
C ARG A 199 -24.06 -14.84 8.80
N GLY A 200 -25.25 -15.19 8.31
CA GLY A 200 -26.48 -14.43 8.49
C GLY A 200 -26.67 -13.32 7.45
N SER A 201 -27.70 -12.49 7.66
CA SER A 201 -28.03 -11.35 6.79
C SER A 201 -26.84 -10.41 6.61
N ALA A 202 -26.62 -9.92 5.38
CA ALA A 202 -25.70 -8.81 5.08
C ALA A 202 -26.34 -7.42 5.30
N TRP A 203 -27.51 -7.38 5.92
CA TRP A 203 -28.27 -6.16 6.19
C TRP A 203 -28.56 -6.04 7.68
N GLU A 204 -28.18 -4.89 8.24
CA GLU A 204 -28.42 -4.54 9.63
C GLU A 204 -29.29 -3.29 9.72
N TRP A 205 -30.21 -3.24 10.69
CA TRP A 205 -31.17 -2.15 10.80
C TRP A 205 -30.64 -1.02 11.68
N SER A 206 -30.63 0.20 11.16
CA SER A 206 -30.38 1.40 11.95
C SER A 206 -31.67 1.92 12.55
N GLU A 207 -31.79 1.87 13.88
CA GLU A 207 -32.94 2.45 14.59
C GLU A 207 -32.99 3.98 14.46
N GLU A 208 -31.85 4.65 14.28
CA GLU A 208 -31.82 6.10 14.10
C GLU A 208 -32.24 6.50 12.69
N ARG A 209 -31.68 5.84 11.66
CA ARG A 209 -31.96 6.18 10.25
C ARG A 209 -33.27 5.59 9.74
N GLN A 210 -33.81 4.58 10.44
CA GLN A 210 -34.98 3.78 10.06
C GLN A 210 -34.83 3.13 8.67
N GLN A 211 -33.63 2.62 8.40
CA GLN A 211 -33.25 1.92 7.17
C GLN A 211 -32.27 0.79 7.49
N PHE A 212 -32.17 -0.18 6.61
CA PHE A 212 -31.07 -1.14 6.62
C PHE A 212 -29.82 -0.54 5.99
N TYR A 213 -28.64 -0.82 6.55
CA TYR A 213 -27.37 -0.63 5.85
C TYR A 213 -26.77 -1.98 5.46
N TYR A 214 -26.04 -1.99 4.35
CA TYR A 214 -25.32 -3.16 3.87
C TYR A 214 -23.98 -3.32 4.61
N HIS A 215 -23.63 -4.57 4.92
CA HIS A 215 -22.31 -4.96 5.42
C HIS A 215 -21.95 -6.34 4.88
N GLN A 216 -20.86 -6.44 4.13
CA GLN A 216 -20.43 -7.74 3.59
C GLN A 216 -19.82 -8.64 4.67
N PHE A 217 -19.25 -8.03 5.71
CA PHE A 217 -18.53 -8.69 6.80
C PHE A 217 -19.31 -8.51 8.12
N LEU A 218 -18.69 -8.01 9.18
CA LEU A 218 -19.39 -7.74 10.44
C LEU A 218 -20.40 -6.60 10.29
N ALA A 219 -21.43 -6.57 11.14
CA ALA A 219 -22.34 -5.43 11.21
C ALA A 219 -21.58 -4.13 11.58
N GLU A 220 -20.52 -4.24 12.39
CA GLU A 220 -19.62 -3.12 12.68
C GLU A 220 -18.72 -2.69 11.49
N GLN A 221 -18.84 -3.34 10.32
CA GLN A 221 -18.11 -3.03 9.08
C GLN A 221 -19.08 -2.62 7.95
N PRO A 222 -19.78 -1.47 8.06
CA PRO A 222 -20.68 -1.00 7.01
C PRO A 222 -19.92 -0.69 5.70
N ASP A 223 -20.46 -1.18 4.60
CA ASP A 223 -19.83 -1.08 3.28
C ASP A 223 -20.01 0.31 2.67
N LEU A 224 -18.91 0.82 2.11
CA LEU A 224 -18.86 2.11 1.43
C LEU A 224 -19.55 2.01 0.06
N ASN A 225 -20.31 3.04 -0.30
CA ASN A 225 -20.99 3.11 -1.59
C ASN A 225 -20.03 3.59 -2.69
N TYR A 226 -19.37 2.67 -3.40
CA TYR A 226 -18.42 3.00 -4.48
C TYR A 226 -19.07 3.57 -5.75
N ARG A 227 -20.40 3.51 -5.88
CA ARG A 227 -21.13 4.23 -6.94
C ARG A 227 -21.13 5.73 -6.70
N ASN A 228 -20.94 6.17 -5.45
CA ASN A 228 -20.74 7.57 -5.10
C ASN A 228 -19.33 8.05 -5.49
N SER A 229 -19.25 9.05 -6.37
CA SER A 229 -17.95 9.59 -6.81
C SER A 229 -17.16 10.27 -5.70
N ILE A 230 -17.84 10.78 -4.66
CA ILE A 230 -17.16 11.42 -3.52
C ILE A 230 -16.40 10.36 -2.72
N VAL A 231 -17.01 9.21 -2.43
CA VAL A 231 -16.36 8.06 -1.77
C VAL A 231 -15.12 7.62 -2.56
N ARG A 232 -15.23 7.50 -3.88
CA ARG A 232 -14.08 7.13 -4.73
C ARG A 232 -12.93 8.14 -4.63
N GLU A 233 -13.23 9.42 -4.49
CA GLU A 233 -12.21 10.45 -4.33
C GLU A 233 -11.60 10.44 -2.93
N GLU A 234 -12.40 10.26 -1.88
CA GLU A 234 -11.90 10.12 -0.49
C GLU A 234 -10.91 8.95 -0.37
N MET A 235 -11.23 7.81 -0.99
CA MET A 235 -10.34 6.64 -0.95
C MET A 235 -9.05 6.84 -1.76
N LYS A 236 -9.06 7.69 -2.79
CA LYS A 236 -7.82 8.16 -3.45
C LYS A 236 -7.02 9.07 -2.53
N ASN A 237 -7.68 9.95 -1.78
CA ASN A 237 -7.01 10.81 -0.80
C ASN A 237 -6.34 10.00 0.32
N VAL A 238 -6.96 8.89 0.76
CA VAL A 238 -6.33 7.94 1.70
C VAL A 238 -5.05 7.36 1.13
N LEU A 239 -5.07 6.87 -0.12
CA LEU A 239 -3.86 6.37 -0.79
C LEU A 239 -2.78 7.46 -0.86
N LEU A 240 -3.15 8.66 -1.30
CA LEU A 240 -2.24 9.80 -1.43
C LEU A 240 -1.62 10.20 -0.08
N PHE A 241 -2.38 10.16 1.01
CA PHE A 241 -1.88 10.45 2.35
C PHE A 241 -0.70 9.54 2.70
N TRP A 242 -0.87 8.23 2.52
CA TRP A 242 0.17 7.24 2.85
C TRP A 242 1.33 7.22 1.86
N ILE A 243 1.09 7.50 0.58
CA ILE A 243 2.17 7.71 -0.40
C ILE A 243 3.05 8.88 0.00
N ASN A 244 2.45 10.01 0.41
CA ASN A 244 3.19 11.19 0.87
C ASN A 244 3.98 10.94 2.17
N LYS A 245 3.62 9.88 2.91
CA LYS A 245 4.34 9.39 4.11
C LYS A 245 5.49 8.44 3.78
N GLY A 246 5.70 8.09 2.51
CA GLY A 246 6.79 7.23 2.05
C GLY A 246 6.45 5.75 1.97
N VAL A 247 5.17 5.38 1.99
CA VAL A 247 4.73 4.01 1.72
C VAL A 247 5.04 3.64 0.26
N ASP A 248 5.62 2.47 0.05
CA ASP A 248 6.11 2.01 -1.26
C ASP A 248 5.08 1.17 -2.03
N GLY A 249 3.96 0.80 -1.41
CA GLY A 249 2.90 0.05 -2.05
C GLY A 249 1.75 -0.31 -1.12
N PHE A 250 0.70 -0.88 -1.69
CA PHE A 250 -0.50 -1.29 -0.97
C PHE A 250 -0.89 -2.71 -1.33
N ARG A 251 -1.29 -3.50 -0.34
CA ARG A 251 -2.05 -4.72 -0.53
C ARG A 251 -3.52 -4.35 -0.40
N VAL A 252 -4.33 -4.63 -1.42
CA VAL A 252 -5.75 -4.22 -1.43
C VAL A 252 -6.61 -5.35 -0.88
N ASP A 253 -7.24 -5.13 0.27
CA ASP A 253 -8.14 -6.08 0.92
C ASP A 253 -9.52 -6.15 0.27
N ALA A 254 -10.18 -7.30 0.42
CA ALA A 254 -11.60 -7.52 0.09
C ALA A 254 -12.06 -7.05 -1.30
N ILE A 255 -11.14 -6.87 -2.25
CA ILE A 255 -11.40 -6.12 -3.49
C ILE A 255 -12.57 -6.63 -4.34
N LYS A 256 -12.84 -7.93 -4.27
CA LYS A 256 -13.95 -8.55 -5.01
C LYS A 256 -15.33 -8.12 -4.52
N HIS A 257 -15.43 -7.52 -3.33
CA HIS A 257 -16.67 -7.05 -2.71
C HIS A 257 -16.93 -5.55 -2.91
N LEU A 258 -16.08 -4.85 -3.66
CA LEU A 258 -16.12 -3.38 -3.76
C LEU A 258 -17.44 -2.81 -4.32
N PHE A 259 -18.18 -3.61 -5.07
CA PHE A 259 -19.44 -3.24 -5.69
C PHE A 259 -20.41 -4.41 -5.63
N GLU A 260 -21.67 -4.08 -5.42
CA GLU A 260 -22.82 -4.96 -5.57
C GLU A 260 -23.68 -4.54 -6.77
N ALA A 261 -24.65 -5.38 -7.13
CA ALA A 261 -25.67 -5.04 -8.10
C ALA A 261 -26.44 -3.80 -7.66
N GLU A 262 -26.64 -2.85 -8.59
CA GLU A 262 -27.37 -1.61 -8.31
C GLU A 262 -28.84 -1.85 -7.94
N ASP A 263 -29.46 -2.89 -8.51
CA ASP A 263 -30.81 -3.30 -8.16
C ASP A 263 -30.81 -4.14 -6.89
N LEU A 264 -30.95 -3.46 -5.74
CA LEU A 264 -31.02 -4.08 -4.42
C LEU A 264 -32.28 -4.95 -4.21
N SER A 265 -33.23 -4.98 -5.15
CA SER A 265 -34.41 -5.85 -5.05
C SER A 265 -34.12 -7.31 -5.41
N LEU A 266 -32.97 -7.58 -6.02
CA LEU A 266 -32.55 -8.89 -6.50
C LEU A 266 -32.08 -9.80 -5.36
N ASP A 267 -32.62 -11.03 -5.34
CA ASP A 267 -32.15 -12.10 -4.49
C ASP A 267 -31.07 -12.93 -5.20
N GLU A 268 -30.01 -13.31 -4.49
CA GLU A 268 -29.02 -14.25 -4.98
C GLU A 268 -29.61 -15.67 -5.09
N PRO A 269 -29.29 -16.41 -6.17
CA PRO A 269 -29.75 -17.78 -6.33
C PRO A 269 -29.03 -18.71 -5.35
N VAL A 270 -29.70 -19.76 -4.89
CA VAL A 270 -29.08 -20.83 -4.10
C VAL A 270 -27.95 -21.49 -4.92
N ALA A 271 -26.81 -21.72 -4.27
CA ALA A 271 -25.67 -22.40 -4.89
C ALA A 271 -26.03 -23.87 -5.17
N ALA A 272 -26.19 -24.21 -6.45
CA ALA A 272 -26.37 -25.59 -6.87
C ALA A 272 -25.14 -26.42 -6.47
N ASP A 273 -25.37 -27.64 -5.99
CA ASP A 273 -24.34 -28.64 -5.66
C ASP A 273 -23.33 -28.25 -4.55
N SER A 274 -23.61 -27.20 -3.76
CA SER A 274 -22.74 -26.80 -2.63
C SER A 274 -22.75 -27.81 -1.47
N GLY A 275 -23.83 -28.58 -1.33
CA GLY A 275 -24.05 -29.47 -0.19
C GLY A 275 -24.35 -28.75 1.13
N ILE A 276 -24.48 -27.42 1.10
CA ILE A 276 -24.75 -26.57 2.26
C ILE A 276 -26.28 -26.47 2.45
N THR A 277 -26.74 -26.82 3.66
CA THR A 277 -28.17 -26.83 4.00
C THR A 277 -28.59 -25.73 4.96
N ASP A 278 -27.63 -25.06 5.59
CA ASP A 278 -27.88 -23.95 6.50
C ASP A 278 -28.09 -22.68 5.65
N PRO A 279 -29.29 -22.07 5.65
CA PRO A 279 -29.57 -20.89 4.84
C PRO A 279 -28.84 -19.63 5.31
N ASP A 280 -28.27 -19.63 6.52
CA ASP A 280 -27.47 -18.50 7.02
C ASP A 280 -25.99 -18.61 6.64
N ASP A 281 -25.53 -19.78 6.16
CA ASP A 281 -24.15 -19.98 5.75
C ASP A 281 -23.89 -19.26 4.43
N TYR A 282 -22.80 -18.49 4.36
CA TYR A 282 -22.45 -17.70 3.18
C TYR A 282 -22.45 -18.55 1.89
N GLY A 283 -21.93 -19.78 1.94
CA GLY A 283 -21.89 -20.69 0.79
C GLY A 283 -23.24 -21.28 0.36
N TYR A 284 -24.34 -20.93 1.05
CA TYR A 284 -25.69 -21.30 0.64
C TYR A 284 -26.11 -20.64 -0.67
N LEU A 285 -25.59 -19.45 -0.96
CA LEU A 285 -25.93 -18.66 -2.14
C LEU A 285 -24.79 -18.64 -3.17
N ASN A 286 -25.16 -18.39 -4.43
CA ASN A 286 -24.21 -18.11 -5.49
C ASN A 286 -24.11 -16.59 -5.68
N HIS A 287 -22.94 -16.05 -5.34
CA HIS A 287 -22.69 -14.62 -5.16
C HIS A 287 -22.54 -13.83 -6.45
N THR A 288 -23.55 -13.88 -7.31
CA THR A 288 -23.53 -13.22 -8.63
C THR A 288 -23.76 -11.72 -8.53
N TYR A 289 -24.37 -11.25 -7.44
CA TYR A 289 -24.75 -9.84 -7.27
C TYR A 289 -23.88 -9.10 -6.26
N THR A 290 -23.14 -9.79 -5.39
CA THR A 290 -22.34 -9.18 -4.31
C THR A 290 -20.83 -9.32 -4.50
N VAL A 291 -20.39 -10.02 -5.55
CA VAL A 291 -18.97 -10.28 -5.81
C VAL A 291 -18.63 -10.04 -7.28
N ASP A 292 -17.39 -9.61 -7.55
CA ASP A 292 -16.76 -9.51 -8.87
C ASP A 292 -17.54 -8.66 -9.89
N GLN A 293 -18.26 -7.63 -9.43
CA GLN A 293 -18.95 -6.72 -10.34
C GLN A 293 -17.95 -6.00 -11.27
N PRO A 294 -18.25 -5.81 -12.56
CA PRO A 294 -17.30 -5.27 -13.54
C PRO A 294 -16.69 -3.90 -13.18
N GLU A 295 -17.44 -3.07 -12.46
CA GLU A 295 -17.02 -1.73 -12.01
C GLU A 295 -15.79 -1.77 -11.11
N THR A 296 -15.59 -2.85 -10.36
CA THR A 296 -14.40 -3.09 -9.52
C THR A 296 -13.12 -2.93 -10.33
N PHE A 297 -13.09 -3.49 -11.55
CA PHE A 297 -11.92 -3.38 -12.41
C PHE A 297 -11.68 -1.95 -12.89
N THR A 298 -12.74 -1.14 -13.04
CA THR A 298 -12.59 0.28 -13.41
C THR A 298 -11.90 1.05 -12.29
N VAL A 299 -12.34 0.87 -11.04
CA VAL A 299 -11.72 1.53 -9.87
C VAL A 299 -10.28 1.06 -9.67
N LEU A 300 -9.99 -0.22 -9.87
CA LEU A 300 -8.62 -0.74 -9.83
C LEU A 300 -7.70 -0.07 -10.87
N HIS A 301 -8.19 0.18 -12.08
CA HIS A 301 -7.43 0.92 -13.08
C HIS A 301 -7.21 2.38 -12.67
N GLU A 302 -8.20 3.03 -12.07
CA GLU A 302 -8.06 4.41 -11.56
C GLU A 302 -7.00 4.49 -10.45
N TRP A 303 -7.02 3.56 -9.48
CA TRP A 303 -5.97 3.50 -8.45
C TRP A 303 -4.61 3.18 -9.03
N ARG A 304 -4.52 2.28 -10.02
CA ARG A 304 -3.25 2.01 -10.70
C ARG A 304 -2.69 3.26 -11.40
N GLN A 305 -3.54 3.99 -12.12
CA GLN A 305 -3.15 5.24 -12.78
C GLN A 305 -2.66 6.28 -11.79
N LEU A 306 -3.31 6.37 -10.61
CA LEU A 306 -2.86 7.22 -9.53
C LEU A 306 -1.46 6.83 -9.05
N LEU A 307 -1.22 5.55 -8.77
CA LEU A 307 0.08 5.04 -8.31
C LEU A 307 1.20 5.22 -9.36
N ASP A 308 0.87 5.16 -10.65
CA ASP A 308 1.82 5.42 -11.74
C ASP A 308 2.39 6.85 -11.72
N LEU A 309 1.65 7.82 -11.15
CA LEU A 309 2.15 9.19 -10.99
C LEU A 309 3.24 9.32 -9.92
N TYR A 310 3.39 8.30 -9.06
CA TYR A 310 4.32 8.26 -7.93
C TYR A 310 5.34 7.11 -8.04
N THR A 311 5.40 6.46 -9.20
CA THR A 311 6.39 5.41 -9.48
C THR A 311 7.60 6.04 -10.20
N ASP A 312 8.79 5.89 -9.62
CA ASP A 312 10.08 6.31 -10.22
C ASP A 312 10.54 5.42 -11.39
#